data_AF-A0A812V8T1-F1
#
_entry.id   AF-A0A812V8T1-F1
#
_cell.length_a   1.000
_cell.length_b   1.000
_cell.length_c   1.000
_cell.angle_alpha   90.00
_cell.angle_beta   90.00
_cell.angle_gamma   90.00
#
_symmetry.space_group_name_H-M   'P 1'
#
loop_
_entity.id
_entity.type
_entity.pdbx_description
1 polymer ?
#
loop_
_entity_poly.entity_id
_entity_poly.type
_entity_poly.pdbx_seq_one_letter_code
_entity_poly.pdbx_strand_id
1 'polypeptide(L)'
;KGLSLPDAIQQASQGDVRCRASVPAIAKFVQNFGGGSQGFPLLHFLANFGKQFNATLLVGTELMSTLVSLDFKQATCIFPMLRVAAWATMLTSPKSQDGFSRILSTNDLQKLKAPGMLDQVTQAENMLQEAWKVQQDLLVEQTHHASHLTKCFGRFAVRVCLFLTNKQRAGRETKHWQSLQAILTAYTKEIQDSSAGAAIADHSMTPNMQVTDVLAASNKTIAMLQNNHMELGKYTTKDHGAKVFKLTDVTDDHATMTHKPLFQDEEEVHVPLQKLPMWKATKAMMPMLCPQDLAREGMTAKLLLEERARSEVQLALHRAAEKHHVDAQTIAFGQNPQGLFAIKTIRKTIRLVPLGTVNKAKSTAKETKLLIQHGGHSWTIGPFRQNAQFEADSAFCLIPYFWCKPTSETSEVTMVHSTVVESGITIPCLENPAPLEQHQPLLFLAAHAEASEADHGEPEPSEAEPKAKAKAKAKAKAKEQSEPPSKRAKK
;
A
#
# COMPACT_ATOMS: atom_id res chain seq x y z
N LYS A 1 -9.54 -42.45 -5.69
CA LYS A 1 -10.72 -41.65 -5.27
C LYS A 1 -10.25 -40.68 -4.20
N GLY A 2 -10.41 -39.37 -4.42
CA GLY A 2 -9.97 -38.33 -3.48
C GLY A 2 -10.89 -38.21 -2.26
N LEU A 3 -10.39 -37.60 -1.18
CA LEU A 3 -11.15 -37.27 0.02
C LEU A 3 -12.21 -36.18 -0.28
N SER A 4 -13.29 -36.15 0.50
CA SER A 4 -14.20 -35.01 0.48
C SER A 4 -13.50 -33.75 1.02
N LEU A 5 -13.93 -32.54 0.63
CA LEU A 5 -13.31 -31.29 1.11
C LEU A 5 -13.32 -31.19 2.65
N PRO A 6 -14.42 -31.51 3.36
CA PRO A 6 -14.42 -31.54 4.83
C PRO A 6 -13.39 -32.53 5.42
N ASP A 7 -13.31 -33.75 4.86
CA ASP A 7 -12.38 -34.77 5.34
C ASP A 7 -10.92 -34.37 5.09
N ALA A 8 -10.64 -33.76 3.93
CA ALA A 8 -9.32 -33.23 3.59
C ALA A 8 -8.90 -32.08 4.52
N ILE A 9 -9.84 -31.19 4.89
CA ILE A 9 -9.59 -30.13 5.87
C ILE A 9 -9.31 -30.73 7.25
N GLN A 10 -10.10 -31.72 7.67
CA GLN A 10 -9.92 -32.37 8.97
C GLN A 10 -8.56 -33.07 9.06
N GLN A 11 -8.16 -33.79 8.01
CA GLN A 11 -6.87 -34.46 7.94
C GLN A 11 -5.70 -33.47 7.88
N ALA A 12 -5.78 -32.43 7.04
CA ALA A 12 -4.74 -31.39 6.96
C ALA A 12 -4.61 -30.57 8.25
N SER A 13 -5.71 -30.41 9.00
CA SER A 13 -5.73 -29.72 10.30
C SER A 13 -5.05 -30.50 11.43
N GLN A 14 -4.71 -31.78 11.22
CA GLN A 14 -3.89 -32.58 12.14
C GLN A 14 -2.38 -32.30 12.00
N GLY A 15 -1.98 -31.51 11.00
CA GLY A 15 -0.59 -31.07 10.79
C GLY A 15 -0.15 -29.94 11.75
N ASP A 16 0.65 -29.00 11.25
CA ASP A 16 1.19 -27.91 12.08
C ASP A 16 0.08 -26.99 12.64
N VAL A 17 0.05 -26.86 13.97
CA VAL A 17 -0.93 -26.06 14.73
C VAL A 17 -0.95 -24.60 14.25
N ARG A 18 0.18 -24.05 13.79
CA ARG A 18 0.30 -22.66 13.33
C ARG A 18 -0.46 -22.38 12.03
N CYS A 19 -0.69 -23.40 11.22
CA CYS A 19 -1.37 -23.27 9.92
C CYS A 19 -2.86 -23.63 9.99
N ARG A 20 -3.31 -24.24 11.09
CA ARG A 20 -4.65 -24.83 11.23
C ARG A 20 -5.79 -23.86 10.91
N ALA A 21 -5.66 -22.60 11.30
CA ALA A 21 -6.65 -21.56 11.00
C ALA A 21 -6.74 -21.22 9.50
N SER A 22 -5.64 -21.36 8.75
CA SER A 22 -5.58 -21.09 7.31
C SER A 22 -5.98 -22.29 6.44
N VAL A 23 -5.99 -23.52 6.99
CA VAL A 23 -6.28 -24.76 6.25
C VAL A 23 -7.61 -24.71 5.48
N PRO A 24 -8.73 -24.20 6.04
CA PRO A 24 -9.99 -24.13 5.29
C PRO A 24 -9.91 -23.22 4.05
N ALA A 25 -9.24 -22.07 4.19
CA ALA A 25 -9.05 -21.15 3.07
C ALA A 25 -8.12 -21.75 2.01
N ILE A 26 -7.04 -22.41 2.43
CA ILE A 26 -6.12 -23.13 1.53
C ILE A 26 -6.88 -24.23 0.78
N ALA A 27 -7.68 -25.05 1.47
CA ALA A 27 -8.44 -26.13 0.84
C ALA A 27 -9.42 -25.61 -0.22
N LYS A 28 -10.10 -24.49 0.06
CA LYS A 28 -10.96 -23.81 -0.91
C LYS A 28 -10.18 -23.21 -2.09
N PHE A 29 -8.95 -22.74 -1.85
CA PHE A 29 -8.05 -22.33 -2.94
C PHE A 29 -7.72 -23.52 -3.83
N VAL A 30 -7.30 -24.65 -3.24
CA VAL A 30 -6.93 -25.86 -3.98
C VAL A 30 -8.11 -26.35 -4.83
N GLN A 31 -9.30 -26.39 -4.25
CA GLN A 31 -10.53 -26.81 -4.92
C GLN A 31 -10.83 -25.97 -6.17
N ASN A 32 -10.69 -24.64 -6.07
CA ASN A 32 -11.17 -23.73 -7.12
C ASN A 32 -10.06 -23.29 -8.08
N PHE A 33 -8.80 -23.30 -7.65
CA PHE A 33 -7.68 -22.64 -8.35
C PHE A 33 -6.40 -23.50 -8.40
N GLY A 34 -6.43 -24.77 -7.97
CA GLY A 34 -5.25 -25.63 -7.91
C GLY A 34 -4.67 -26.07 -9.27
N GLY A 35 -5.35 -25.79 -10.39
CA GLY A 35 -4.88 -26.13 -11.74
C GLY A 35 -5.35 -27.49 -12.28
N GLY A 36 -6.42 -28.06 -11.71
CA GLY A 36 -7.05 -29.30 -12.20
C GLY A 36 -6.70 -30.56 -11.40
N SER A 37 -7.41 -31.66 -11.70
CA SER A 37 -7.34 -32.94 -10.97
C SER A 37 -6.07 -33.76 -11.24
N GLN A 38 -5.31 -33.43 -12.29
CA GLN A 38 -4.02 -34.04 -12.59
C GLN A 38 -2.89 -33.27 -11.89
N GLY A 39 -2.61 -33.63 -10.65
CA GLY A 39 -1.38 -33.26 -9.96
C GLY A 39 -1.26 -31.81 -9.46
N PHE A 40 -2.29 -30.97 -9.54
CA PHE A 40 -2.25 -29.59 -9.01
C PHE A 40 -1.01 -28.77 -9.44
N PRO A 41 -0.79 -28.56 -10.74
CA PRO A 41 0.45 -28.01 -11.28
C PRO A 41 0.77 -26.60 -10.76
N LEU A 42 -0.24 -25.79 -10.47
CA LEU A 42 -0.07 -24.45 -9.90
C LEU A 42 0.43 -24.50 -8.45
N LEU A 43 0.01 -25.51 -7.67
CA LEU A 43 0.50 -25.72 -6.31
C LEU A 43 1.93 -26.27 -6.30
N HIS A 44 2.27 -27.18 -7.21
CA HIS A 44 3.66 -27.62 -7.37
C HIS A 44 4.58 -26.48 -7.77
N PHE A 45 4.12 -25.61 -8.67
CA PHE A 45 4.83 -24.38 -8.99
C PHE A 45 5.04 -23.50 -7.75
N LEU A 46 3.99 -23.20 -6.98
CA LEU A 46 4.10 -22.36 -5.77
C LEU A 46 5.04 -22.99 -4.73
N ALA A 47 4.99 -24.31 -4.54
CA ALA A 47 5.90 -25.02 -3.64
C ALA A 47 7.36 -24.96 -4.12
N ASN A 48 7.61 -25.19 -5.41
CA ASN A 48 8.95 -25.18 -5.99
C ASN A 48 9.54 -23.77 -6.06
N PHE A 49 8.71 -22.77 -6.35
CA PHE A 49 9.10 -21.36 -6.36
C PHE A 49 9.36 -20.86 -4.93
N GLY A 50 8.47 -21.16 -3.98
CA GLY A 50 8.60 -20.74 -2.58
C GLY A 50 9.85 -21.30 -1.88
N LYS A 51 10.27 -22.53 -2.20
CA LYS A 51 11.53 -23.12 -1.71
C LYS A 51 12.76 -22.25 -2.00
N GLN A 52 12.72 -21.39 -3.02
CA GLN A 52 13.83 -20.52 -3.40
C GLN A 52 13.96 -19.26 -2.52
N PHE A 53 12.92 -18.91 -1.75
CA PHE A 53 12.83 -17.64 -0.99
C PHE A 53 12.69 -17.84 0.52
N ASN A 54 13.13 -19.00 1.02
CA ASN A 54 13.06 -19.48 2.41
C ASN A 54 11.69 -20.11 2.76
N ALA A 55 11.69 -21.44 2.96
CA ALA A 55 10.49 -22.29 2.99
C ALA A 55 9.60 -22.14 4.26
N THR A 56 9.99 -21.30 5.23
CA THR A 56 9.29 -21.16 6.52
C THR A 56 8.33 -19.98 6.57
N LEU A 57 8.11 -19.26 5.46
CA LEU A 57 7.24 -18.08 5.45
C LEU A 57 5.76 -18.49 5.45
N LEU A 58 5.03 -18.10 6.49
CA LEU A 58 3.61 -18.36 6.64
C LEU A 58 2.77 -17.28 5.95
N VAL A 59 1.62 -17.68 5.41
CA VAL A 59 0.59 -16.75 4.91
C VAL A 59 -0.49 -16.60 5.98
N GLY A 60 -0.80 -15.36 6.34
CA GLY A 60 -1.80 -15.06 7.37
C GLY A 60 -3.20 -15.50 6.95
N THR A 61 -3.97 -16.02 7.90
CA THR A 61 -5.32 -16.58 7.66
C THR A 61 -6.27 -15.57 7.02
N GLU A 62 -6.27 -14.32 7.48
CA GLU A 62 -7.13 -13.26 6.93
C GLU A 62 -6.79 -12.92 5.49
N LEU A 63 -5.50 -12.88 5.17
CA LEU A 63 -5.02 -12.57 3.82
C LEU A 63 -5.35 -13.70 2.85
N MET A 64 -5.14 -14.95 3.27
CA MET A 64 -5.49 -16.12 2.46
C MET A 64 -7.00 -16.24 2.25
N SER A 65 -7.80 -16.01 3.30
CA SER A 65 -9.26 -15.99 3.19
C SER A 65 -9.73 -14.91 2.22
N THR A 66 -9.15 -13.71 2.32
CA THR A 66 -9.43 -12.60 1.40
C THR A 66 -9.10 -12.97 -0.04
N LEU A 67 -7.93 -13.55 -0.30
CA LEU A 67 -7.49 -13.96 -1.64
C LEU A 67 -8.47 -14.94 -2.29
N VAL A 68 -8.95 -15.91 -1.52
CA VAL A 68 -9.89 -16.93 -1.99
C VAL A 68 -11.29 -16.36 -2.22
N SER A 69 -11.72 -15.44 -1.35
CA SER A 69 -13.05 -14.82 -1.43
C SER A 69 -13.11 -13.60 -2.35
N LEU A 70 -12.01 -13.22 -3.03
CA LEU A 70 -12.05 -12.12 -3.99
C LEU A 70 -13.09 -12.43 -5.06
N ASP A 71 -13.92 -11.44 -5.36
CA ASP A 71 -14.93 -11.51 -6.41
C ASP A 71 -14.83 -10.23 -7.24
N PHE A 72 -14.48 -10.40 -8.51
CA PHE A 72 -14.27 -9.33 -9.48
C PHE A 72 -15.54 -8.98 -10.25
N LYS A 73 -16.68 -9.63 -9.94
CA LYS A 73 -17.98 -9.41 -10.60
C LYS A 73 -17.92 -9.59 -12.13
N GLN A 74 -16.99 -10.40 -12.63
CA GLN A 74 -16.96 -10.83 -14.02
C GLN A 74 -17.59 -12.22 -14.15
N ALA A 75 -18.50 -12.36 -15.11
CA ALA A 75 -19.21 -13.61 -15.34
C ALA A 75 -18.33 -14.70 -16.00
N THR A 76 -17.31 -14.29 -16.76
CA THR A 76 -16.54 -15.19 -17.63
C THR A 76 -15.18 -15.61 -17.07
N CYS A 77 -14.68 -14.92 -16.04
CA CYS A 77 -13.35 -15.17 -15.49
C CYS A 77 -13.35 -15.10 -13.96
N ILE A 78 -12.81 -16.16 -13.34
CA ILE A 78 -12.62 -16.23 -11.89
C ILE A 78 -11.18 -15.93 -11.48
N PHE A 79 -10.33 -15.42 -12.37
CA PHE A 79 -8.96 -14.92 -12.11
C PHE A 79 -8.03 -15.89 -11.32
N PRO A 80 -7.85 -17.14 -11.75
CA PRO A 80 -6.98 -18.10 -11.08
C PRO A 80 -5.50 -17.67 -11.09
N MET A 81 -5.00 -17.12 -12.20
CA MET A 81 -3.57 -16.84 -12.34
C MET A 81 -3.14 -15.62 -11.53
N LEU A 82 -3.97 -14.58 -11.45
CA LEU A 82 -3.76 -13.44 -10.56
C LEU A 82 -3.70 -13.88 -9.11
N ARG A 83 -4.53 -14.85 -8.70
CA ARG A 83 -4.49 -15.42 -7.35
C ARG A 83 -3.20 -16.18 -7.08
N VAL A 84 -2.72 -16.97 -8.05
CA VAL A 84 -1.41 -17.62 -7.99
C VAL A 84 -0.29 -16.59 -7.91
N ALA A 85 -0.35 -15.52 -8.69
CA ALA A 85 0.63 -14.43 -8.67
C ALA A 85 0.68 -13.71 -7.32
N ALA A 86 -0.48 -13.44 -6.71
CA ALA A 86 -0.56 -12.90 -5.36
C ALA A 86 0.04 -13.86 -4.33
N TRP A 87 -0.23 -15.15 -4.43
CA TRP A 87 0.39 -16.15 -3.54
C TRP A 87 1.90 -16.24 -3.72
N ALA A 88 2.38 -16.33 -4.96
CA ALA A 88 3.81 -16.30 -5.27
C ALA A 88 4.48 -15.05 -4.69
N THR A 89 3.84 -13.88 -4.81
CA THR A 89 4.31 -12.63 -4.21
C THR A 89 4.45 -12.73 -2.71
N MET A 90 3.42 -13.26 -2.02
CA MET A 90 3.48 -13.46 -0.57
C MET A 90 4.67 -14.34 -0.16
N LEU A 91 4.98 -15.41 -0.92
CA LEU A 91 6.10 -16.32 -0.65
C LEU A 91 7.48 -15.65 -0.82
N THR A 92 7.57 -14.57 -1.59
CA THR A 92 8.85 -13.86 -1.82
C THR A 92 9.14 -12.74 -0.82
N SER A 93 8.28 -12.52 0.17
CA SER A 93 8.38 -11.33 1.03
C SER A 93 9.76 -11.18 1.69
N PRO A 94 10.42 -10.02 1.57
CA PRO A 94 11.69 -9.75 2.26
C PRO A 94 11.48 -9.37 3.73
N LYS A 95 10.24 -9.06 4.14
CA LYS A 95 9.88 -8.66 5.49
C LYS A 95 8.87 -9.64 6.07
N SER A 96 9.25 -10.32 7.14
CA SER A 96 8.34 -11.14 7.94
C SER A 96 8.17 -10.54 9.33
N GLN A 97 7.00 -10.73 9.91
CA GLN A 97 6.77 -10.51 11.35
C GLN A 97 6.10 -11.77 11.89
N ASP A 98 6.67 -12.34 12.95
CA ASP A 98 6.21 -13.59 13.58
C ASP A 98 6.08 -14.75 12.59
N GLY A 99 6.95 -14.78 11.56
CA GLY A 99 6.95 -15.79 10.50
C GLY A 99 5.95 -15.53 9.35
N PHE A 100 5.11 -14.49 9.44
CA PHE A 100 4.11 -14.16 8.42
C PHE A 100 4.62 -13.13 7.39
N SER A 101 4.26 -13.34 6.13
CA SER A 101 4.53 -12.43 5.01
C SER A 101 3.85 -11.07 5.18
N ARG A 102 4.59 -9.96 4.96
CA ARG A 102 4.04 -8.58 5.04
C ARG A 102 4.12 -7.78 3.73
N ILE A 103 4.39 -8.43 2.60
CA ILE A 103 4.51 -7.72 1.32
C ILE A 103 3.14 -7.24 0.80
N LEU A 104 2.11 -8.07 0.92
CA LEU A 104 0.73 -7.74 0.57
C LEU A 104 -0.15 -7.63 1.82
N SER A 105 -1.15 -6.75 1.78
CA SER A 105 -2.18 -6.59 2.79
C SER A 105 -3.56 -6.91 2.21
N THR A 106 -4.55 -7.12 3.07
CA THR A 106 -5.94 -7.36 2.67
C THR A 106 -6.50 -6.21 1.83
N ASN A 107 -6.14 -4.96 2.19
CA ASN A 107 -6.52 -3.77 1.45
C ASN A 107 -5.96 -3.75 0.02
N ASP A 108 -4.75 -4.27 -0.20
CA ASP A 108 -4.17 -4.33 -1.55
C ASP A 108 -4.95 -5.30 -2.44
N LEU A 109 -5.31 -6.46 -1.91
CA LEU A 109 -6.14 -7.44 -2.61
C LEU A 109 -7.54 -6.88 -2.91
N GLN A 110 -8.15 -6.19 -1.95
CA GLN A 110 -9.48 -5.58 -2.14
C GLN A 110 -9.48 -4.45 -3.18
N LYS A 111 -8.36 -3.73 -3.38
CA LYS A 111 -8.26 -2.71 -4.44
C LYS A 111 -8.30 -3.30 -5.85
N LEU A 112 -7.84 -4.55 -6.03
CA LEU A 112 -7.83 -5.20 -7.35
C LEU A 112 -9.25 -5.38 -7.91
N LYS A 113 -10.28 -5.44 -7.07
CA LYS A 113 -11.69 -5.58 -7.50
C LYS A 113 -12.37 -4.24 -7.81
N ALA A 114 -11.67 -3.11 -7.64
CA ALA A 114 -12.25 -1.80 -7.90
C ALA A 114 -12.61 -1.67 -9.39
N PRO A 115 -13.75 -1.06 -9.75
CA PRO A 115 -14.20 -0.97 -11.15
C PRO A 115 -13.14 -0.38 -12.09
N GLY A 116 -12.44 0.68 -11.66
CA GLY A 116 -11.38 1.31 -12.46
C GLY A 116 -10.08 0.50 -12.60
N MET A 117 -9.95 -0.65 -11.94
CA MET A 117 -8.80 -1.56 -12.07
C MET A 117 -9.12 -2.80 -12.91
N LEU A 118 -10.40 -3.06 -13.22
CA LEU A 118 -10.83 -4.32 -13.83
C LEU A 118 -10.18 -4.59 -15.18
N ASP A 119 -10.05 -3.58 -16.05
CA ASP A 119 -9.43 -3.74 -17.36
C ASP A 119 -7.96 -4.16 -17.24
N GLN A 120 -7.23 -3.49 -16.33
CA GLN A 120 -5.82 -3.77 -16.08
C GLN A 120 -5.60 -5.13 -15.43
N VAL A 121 -6.49 -5.53 -14.52
CA VAL A 121 -6.46 -6.85 -13.87
C VAL A 121 -6.82 -7.96 -14.86
N THR A 122 -7.75 -7.71 -15.77
CA THR A 122 -8.11 -8.64 -16.87
C THR A 122 -6.95 -8.82 -17.84
N GLN A 123 -6.30 -7.72 -18.22
CA GLN A 123 -5.09 -7.77 -19.04
C GLN A 123 -3.99 -8.60 -18.35
N ALA A 124 -3.74 -8.35 -17.07
CA ALA A 124 -2.74 -9.09 -16.30
C ALA A 124 -3.05 -10.59 -16.19
N GLU A 125 -4.32 -10.96 -15.98
CA GLU A 125 -4.76 -12.36 -15.94
C GLU A 125 -4.49 -13.06 -17.27
N ASN A 126 -4.86 -12.45 -18.39
CA ASN A 126 -4.65 -13.02 -19.73
C ASN A 126 -3.15 -13.21 -20.00
N MET A 127 -2.33 -12.20 -19.68
CA MET A 127 -0.87 -12.29 -19.84
C MET A 127 -0.26 -13.41 -18.99
N LEU A 128 -0.73 -13.59 -17.75
CA LEU A 128 -0.27 -14.68 -16.87
C LEU A 128 -0.71 -16.06 -17.40
N GLN A 129 -1.92 -16.17 -17.94
CA GLN A 129 -2.41 -17.41 -18.55
C GLN A 129 -1.61 -17.79 -19.80
N GLU A 130 -1.35 -16.84 -20.70
CA GLU A 130 -0.55 -17.06 -21.90
C GLU A 130 0.89 -17.44 -21.55
N ALA A 131 1.53 -16.70 -20.63
CA ALA A 131 2.87 -17.00 -20.16
C ALA A 131 2.97 -18.39 -19.53
N TRP A 132 1.94 -18.81 -18.78
CA TRP A 132 1.88 -20.14 -18.18
C TRP A 132 1.76 -21.24 -19.23
N LYS A 133 0.93 -21.05 -20.28
CA LYS A 133 0.83 -22.01 -21.40
C LYS A 133 2.17 -22.19 -22.10
N VAL A 134 2.82 -21.08 -22.47
CA VAL A 134 4.17 -21.11 -23.09
C VAL A 134 5.15 -21.88 -22.22
N GLN A 135 5.15 -21.67 -20.91
CA GLN A 135 6.02 -22.44 -20.01
C GLN A 135 5.69 -23.94 -20.02
N GLN A 136 4.42 -24.33 -20.02
CA GLN A 136 4.02 -25.73 -20.05
C GLN A 136 4.44 -26.41 -21.36
N ASP A 137 4.29 -25.71 -22.49
CA ASP A 137 4.70 -26.21 -23.80
C ASP A 137 6.23 -26.42 -23.84
N LEU A 138 7.02 -25.46 -23.34
CA LEU A 138 8.48 -25.58 -23.24
C LEU A 138 8.95 -26.68 -22.27
N LEU A 139 8.17 -26.96 -21.21
CA LEU A 139 8.42 -28.08 -20.29
C LEU A 139 8.21 -29.43 -20.97
N VAL A 140 7.17 -29.54 -21.81
CA VAL A 140 6.87 -30.76 -22.58
C VAL A 140 7.91 -31.00 -23.66
N GLU A 141 8.34 -29.94 -24.35
CA GLU A 141 9.38 -29.99 -25.39
C GLU A 141 10.80 -30.22 -24.82
N GLN A 142 10.97 -30.13 -23.49
CA GLN A 142 12.26 -30.27 -22.78
C GLN A 142 13.37 -29.33 -23.29
N THR A 143 12.99 -28.21 -23.89
CA THR A 143 13.92 -27.22 -24.45
C THR A 143 14.62 -26.40 -23.38
N HIS A 144 14.04 -26.32 -22.17
CA HIS A 144 14.60 -25.58 -21.03
C HIS A 144 14.50 -26.38 -19.72
N HIS A 145 15.42 -26.09 -18.79
CA HIS A 145 15.36 -26.67 -17.45
C HIS A 145 14.14 -26.17 -16.65
N ALA A 146 13.40 -27.10 -16.04
CA ALA A 146 12.19 -26.80 -15.27
C ALA A 146 12.41 -25.80 -14.12
N SER A 147 13.59 -25.81 -13.50
CA SER A 147 13.98 -24.87 -12.44
C SER A 147 14.14 -23.44 -12.95
N HIS A 148 14.64 -23.25 -14.18
CA HIS A 148 14.76 -21.95 -14.83
C HIS A 148 13.39 -21.40 -15.19
N LEU A 149 12.55 -22.20 -15.84
CA LEU A 149 11.18 -21.78 -16.21
C LEU A 149 10.37 -21.38 -14.97
N THR A 150 10.44 -22.19 -13.90
CA THR A 150 9.81 -21.87 -12.60
C THR A 150 10.30 -20.53 -12.04
N LYS A 151 11.59 -20.21 -12.19
CA LYS A 151 12.16 -18.92 -11.76
C LYS A 151 11.62 -17.76 -12.58
N CYS A 152 11.66 -17.87 -13.91
CA CYS A 152 11.22 -16.82 -14.82
C CYS A 152 9.74 -16.49 -14.63
N PHE A 153 8.87 -17.50 -14.64
CA PHE A 153 7.45 -17.28 -14.46
C PHE A 153 7.12 -16.78 -13.06
N GLY A 154 7.80 -17.28 -12.03
CA GLY A 154 7.60 -16.76 -10.67
C GLY A 154 8.02 -15.31 -10.51
N ARG A 155 9.14 -14.88 -11.12
CA ARG A 155 9.51 -13.45 -11.16
C ARG A 155 8.50 -12.63 -11.92
N PHE A 156 8.04 -13.10 -13.07
CA PHE A 156 6.99 -12.46 -13.86
C PHE A 156 5.71 -12.25 -13.04
N ALA A 157 5.22 -13.31 -12.39
CA ALA A 157 4.03 -13.28 -11.55
C ALA A 157 4.16 -12.28 -10.37
N VAL A 158 5.32 -12.25 -9.72
CA VAL A 158 5.62 -11.30 -8.63
C VAL A 158 5.62 -9.86 -9.14
N ARG A 159 6.28 -9.59 -10.27
CA ARG A 159 6.33 -8.25 -10.89
C ARG A 159 4.94 -7.75 -11.25
N VAL A 160 4.11 -8.59 -11.87
CA VAL A 160 2.72 -8.25 -12.22
C VAL A 160 1.91 -7.90 -10.98
N CYS A 161 1.96 -8.72 -9.93
CA CYS A 161 1.20 -8.45 -8.70
C CYS A 161 1.67 -7.17 -7.97
N LEU A 162 2.98 -6.95 -7.88
CA LEU A 162 3.54 -5.74 -7.26
C LEU A 162 3.27 -4.48 -8.09
N PHE A 163 3.18 -4.60 -9.41
CA PHE A 163 2.78 -3.52 -10.29
C PHE A 163 1.32 -3.13 -10.04
N LEU A 164 0.38 -4.09 -10.08
CA LEU A 164 -1.05 -3.85 -9.86
C LEU A 164 -1.36 -3.30 -8.46
N THR A 165 -0.58 -3.68 -7.45
CA THR A 165 -0.75 -3.21 -6.07
C THR A 165 0.06 -1.95 -5.75
N ASN A 166 0.78 -1.37 -6.72
CA ASN A 166 1.67 -0.21 -6.54
C ASN A 166 2.75 -0.43 -5.46
N LYS A 167 3.21 -1.67 -5.29
CA LYS A 167 4.18 -2.10 -4.27
C LYS A 167 5.52 -2.55 -4.82
N GLN A 168 5.87 -2.10 -6.02
CA GLN A 168 7.13 -2.46 -6.69
C GLN A 168 8.39 -2.25 -5.81
N ARG A 169 8.41 -1.17 -4.99
CA ARG A 169 9.52 -0.90 -4.05
C ARG A 169 9.61 -1.86 -2.86
N ALA A 170 8.55 -2.62 -2.58
CA ALA A 170 8.52 -3.62 -1.51
C ALA A 170 8.98 -5.01 -1.97
N GLY A 171 9.16 -5.20 -3.29
CA GLY A 171 9.74 -6.40 -3.87
C GLY A 171 11.23 -6.52 -3.57
N ARG A 172 11.79 -7.68 -3.91
CA ARG A 172 13.24 -7.92 -3.82
C ARG A 172 14.03 -7.29 -4.97
N GLU A 173 13.34 -6.90 -6.04
CA GLU A 173 13.94 -6.21 -7.18
C GLU A 173 13.92 -4.69 -6.94
N THR A 174 15.05 -4.04 -7.16
CA THR A 174 15.16 -2.56 -7.09
C THR A 174 14.60 -1.88 -8.33
N LYS A 175 14.18 -2.64 -9.35
CA LYS A 175 13.74 -2.13 -10.64
C LYS A 175 12.27 -1.70 -10.60
N HIS A 176 12.00 -0.52 -11.15
CA HIS A 176 10.65 0.02 -11.29
C HIS A 176 10.16 -0.15 -12.73
N TRP A 177 9.03 -0.83 -12.89
CA TRP A 177 8.38 -1.11 -14.16
C TRP A 177 7.31 -0.06 -14.45
N GLN A 178 7.34 0.48 -15.66
CA GLN A 178 6.42 1.54 -16.12
C GLN A 178 5.10 0.98 -16.67
N SER A 179 5.08 -0.27 -17.15
CA SER A 179 3.90 -0.91 -17.71
C SER A 179 3.94 -2.42 -17.57
N LEU A 180 2.76 -3.07 -17.68
CA LEU A 180 2.66 -4.53 -17.76
C LEU A 180 3.40 -5.09 -18.98
N GLN A 181 3.41 -4.37 -20.10
CA GLN A 181 4.14 -4.81 -21.30
C GLN A 181 5.65 -4.84 -21.10
N ALA A 182 6.22 -3.86 -20.41
CA ALA A 182 7.65 -3.88 -20.08
C ALA A 182 8.03 -5.09 -19.21
N ILE A 183 7.12 -5.52 -18.32
CA ILE A 183 7.27 -6.73 -17.50
C ILE A 183 7.24 -7.98 -18.38
N LEU A 184 6.34 -8.05 -19.35
CA LEU A 184 6.26 -9.16 -20.30
C LEU A 184 7.50 -9.25 -21.18
N THR A 185 7.97 -8.13 -21.74
CA THR A 185 9.20 -8.10 -22.55
C THR A 185 10.39 -8.63 -21.75
N ALA A 186 10.51 -8.27 -20.47
CA ALA A 186 11.56 -8.78 -19.62
C ALA A 186 11.44 -10.29 -19.37
N TYR A 187 10.23 -10.80 -19.15
CA TYR A 187 9.97 -12.23 -19.02
C TYR A 187 10.36 -13.00 -20.29
N THR A 188 9.94 -12.52 -21.47
CA THR A 188 10.27 -13.15 -22.75
C THR A 188 11.78 -13.21 -22.97
N LYS A 189 12.49 -12.12 -22.62
CA LYS A 189 13.95 -12.09 -22.67
C LYS A 189 14.58 -13.10 -21.71
N GLU A 190 14.11 -13.17 -20.46
CA GLU A 190 14.64 -14.11 -19.45
C GLU A 190 14.44 -15.59 -19.84
N ILE A 191 13.39 -15.91 -20.60
CA ILE A 191 13.21 -17.26 -21.17
C ILE A 191 14.22 -17.50 -22.30
N GLN A 192 14.39 -16.55 -23.21
CA GLN A 192 15.29 -16.65 -24.36
C GLN A 192 16.78 -16.70 -23.95
N ASP A 193 17.17 -15.97 -22.91
CA ASP A 193 18.55 -15.94 -22.43
C ASP A 193 19.05 -17.32 -21.91
N SER A 194 18.17 -18.31 -21.73
CA SER A 194 18.56 -19.70 -21.42
C SER A 194 18.71 -20.64 -22.62
N SER A 195 18.29 -20.26 -23.83
CA SER A 195 18.52 -21.07 -25.04
C SER A 195 19.86 -20.76 -25.73
N ALA A 196 20.47 -19.62 -25.40
CA ALA A 196 21.75 -19.18 -25.95
C ALA A 196 22.89 -19.32 -24.93
N GLY A 197 23.42 -20.53 -24.80
CA GLY A 197 24.79 -20.75 -24.33
C GLY A 197 24.98 -20.87 -22.81
N ALA A 198 25.62 -21.97 -22.43
CA ALA A 198 26.45 -22.03 -21.24
C ALA A 198 27.51 -20.91 -21.30
N ALA A 199 27.27 -19.81 -20.60
CA ALA A 199 28.30 -18.83 -20.26
C ALA A 199 27.93 -18.13 -18.96
N ILE A 200 28.92 -18.12 -18.07
CA ILE A 200 28.88 -17.66 -16.69
C ILE A 200 28.53 -16.17 -16.65
N ALA A 201 27.41 -15.83 -16.00
CA ALA A 201 27.16 -14.51 -15.46
C ALA A 201 26.56 -14.69 -14.06
N ASP A 202 27.46 -14.64 -13.09
CA ASP A 202 27.23 -14.81 -11.67
C ASP A 202 26.51 -13.60 -11.08
N HIS A 203 25.26 -13.80 -10.66
CA HIS A 203 24.65 -13.01 -9.60
C HIS A 203 23.50 -13.79 -8.94
N SER A 204 23.85 -14.74 -8.09
CA SER A 204 22.96 -15.22 -7.04
C SER A 204 23.74 -15.45 -5.75
N MET A 205 23.55 -14.55 -4.79
CA MET A 205 23.92 -14.80 -3.39
C MET A 205 23.02 -15.91 -2.82
N THR A 206 23.51 -17.13 -2.98
CA THR A 206 23.34 -18.29 -2.10
C THR A 206 24.63 -19.08 -2.21
N PRO A 207 25.25 -19.56 -1.11
CA PRO A 207 26.56 -20.15 -1.15
C PRO A 207 26.53 -21.39 -2.04
N ASN A 208 27.17 -21.28 -3.19
CA ASN A 208 27.45 -22.40 -4.07
C ASN A 208 28.42 -23.30 -3.29
N MET A 209 27.97 -24.45 -2.79
CA MET A 209 28.90 -25.47 -2.31
C MET A 209 29.61 -26.06 -3.54
N GLN A 210 30.60 -25.33 -4.05
CA GLN A 210 31.64 -25.91 -4.87
C GLN A 210 32.41 -26.89 -3.99
N VAL A 211 32.44 -28.16 -4.39
CA VAL A 211 33.31 -29.16 -3.77
C VAL A 211 34.73 -28.69 -3.98
N THR A 212 35.29 -28.09 -2.94
CA THR A 212 36.65 -27.53 -2.94
C THR A 212 37.57 -28.62 -2.41
N ASP A 213 38.63 -28.94 -3.13
CA ASP A 213 39.65 -29.88 -2.66
C ASP A 213 40.39 -29.28 -1.45
N VAL A 214 39.93 -29.64 -0.25
CA VAL A 214 40.46 -29.12 1.02
C VAL A 214 41.94 -29.49 1.22
N LEU A 215 42.44 -30.51 0.52
CA LEU A 215 43.84 -30.95 0.63
C LEU A 215 44.80 -30.06 -0.18
N ALA A 216 44.31 -29.32 -1.18
CA ALA A 216 45.09 -28.41 -2.02
C ALA A 216 44.70 -26.92 -1.85
N ALA A 217 43.73 -26.62 -0.97
CA ALA A 217 43.20 -25.28 -0.77
C ALA A 217 44.17 -24.36 0.02
N SER A 218 44.28 -23.09 -0.38
CA SER A 218 45.07 -22.09 0.36
C SER A 218 44.43 -21.74 1.71
N ASN A 219 45.23 -21.20 2.64
CA ASN A 219 44.77 -20.79 3.98
C ASN A 219 43.60 -19.80 3.93
N LYS A 220 43.58 -18.87 2.96
CA LYS A 220 42.45 -17.98 2.67
C LYS A 220 41.18 -18.76 2.34
N THR A 221 41.29 -19.75 1.47
CA THR A 221 40.15 -20.56 1.01
C THR A 221 39.57 -21.36 2.18
N ILE A 222 40.43 -21.97 3.00
CA ILE A 222 40.03 -22.70 4.21
C ILE A 222 39.38 -21.76 5.22
N ALA A 223 39.95 -20.58 5.47
CA ALA A 223 39.41 -19.61 6.42
C ALA A 223 38.05 -19.05 5.98
N MET A 224 37.85 -18.82 4.68
CA MET A 224 36.55 -18.37 4.15
C MET A 224 35.49 -19.47 4.20
N LEU A 225 35.86 -20.73 3.90
CA LEU A 225 34.98 -21.89 4.05
C LEU A 225 34.57 -22.15 5.51
N GLN A 226 35.46 -21.92 6.47
CA GLN A 226 35.16 -22.03 7.89
C GLN A 226 34.32 -20.86 8.41
N ASN A 227 34.45 -19.68 7.80
CA ASN A 227 33.75 -18.45 8.17
C ASN A 227 32.74 -18.01 7.11
N ASN A 228 31.80 -18.89 6.74
CA ASN A 228 30.75 -18.61 5.72
C ASN A 228 29.88 -17.36 5.99
N HIS A 229 29.98 -16.75 7.18
CA HIS A 229 29.30 -15.50 7.54
C HIS A 229 30.10 -14.24 7.16
N MET A 230 31.33 -14.41 6.68
CA MET A 230 32.26 -13.34 6.33
C MET A 230 32.27 -13.13 4.81
N GLU A 231 31.38 -12.27 4.34
CA GLU A 231 31.33 -11.72 2.97
C GLU A 231 31.86 -10.27 2.94
N LEU A 232 32.01 -9.67 1.75
CA LEU A 232 32.26 -8.22 1.65
C LEU A 232 31.07 -7.46 2.27
N GLY A 233 31.24 -6.99 3.50
CA GLY A 233 30.13 -6.58 4.35
C GLY A 233 30.57 -5.74 5.54
N LYS A 234 29.63 -5.49 6.47
CA LYS A 234 29.85 -4.67 7.66
C LYS A 234 29.87 -5.54 8.90
N TYR A 235 30.87 -5.33 9.76
CA TYR A 235 31.13 -6.16 10.92
C TYR A 235 31.35 -5.33 12.17
N THR A 236 31.06 -5.96 13.31
CA THR A 236 31.32 -5.43 14.64
C THR A 236 31.99 -6.52 15.46
N THR A 237 32.82 -6.12 16.43
CA THR A 237 33.44 -7.03 17.38
C THR A 237 33.45 -6.38 18.75
N LYS A 238 33.40 -7.19 19.81
CA LYS A 238 33.42 -6.69 21.19
C LYS A 238 34.72 -5.94 21.50
N ASP A 239 35.81 -6.33 20.85
CA ASP A 239 37.15 -5.78 21.08
C ASP A 239 37.29 -4.33 20.61
N HIS A 240 36.45 -3.90 19.65
CA HIS A 240 36.44 -2.54 19.11
C HIS A 240 35.14 -1.78 19.44
N GLY A 241 34.41 -2.24 20.46
CA GLY A 241 33.23 -1.56 21.00
C GLY A 241 32.09 -1.42 19.97
N ALA A 242 31.55 -0.20 19.84
CA ALA A 242 30.42 0.11 18.96
C ALA A 242 30.84 0.49 17.52
N LYS A 243 32.12 0.37 17.17
CA LYS A 243 32.62 0.71 15.84
C LYS A 243 32.13 -0.29 14.79
N VAL A 244 31.80 0.21 13.61
CA VAL A 244 31.40 -0.59 12.45
C VAL A 244 32.54 -0.61 11.46
N PHE A 245 33.05 -1.79 11.15
CA PHE A 245 34.11 -2.00 10.17
C PHE A 245 33.56 -2.59 8.89
N LYS A 246 34.26 -2.37 7.78
CA LYS A 246 34.00 -2.99 6.49
C LYS A 246 35.15 -3.93 6.16
N LEU A 247 34.84 -5.16 5.78
CA LEU A 247 35.85 -6.07 5.24
C LEU A 247 36.26 -5.57 3.84
N THR A 248 37.54 -5.25 3.66
CA THR A 248 38.08 -4.74 2.39
C THR A 248 38.84 -5.82 1.63
N ASP A 249 39.64 -6.64 2.33
CA ASP A 249 40.42 -7.72 1.70
C ASP A 249 40.65 -8.90 2.66
N VAL A 250 40.95 -10.07 2.10
CA VAL A 250 41.37 -11.28 2.83
C VAL A 250 42.55 -11.92 2.11
N THR A 251 43.68 -12.03 2.81
CA THR A 251 44.90 -12.69 2.36
C THR A 251 45.05 -14.07 3.02
N ASP A 252 46.10 -14.82 2.69
CA ASP A 252 46.39 -16.12 3.31
C ASP A 252 46.84 -16.00 4.79
N ASP A 253 47.21 -14.80 5.25
CA ASP A 253 47.70 -14.55 6.61
C ASP A 253 46.69 -13.81 7.49
N HIS A 254 45.93 -12.86 6.92
CA HIS A 254 45.01 -12.00 7.66
C HIS A 254 43.89 -11.41 6.79
N ALA A 255 42.81 -10.97 7.44
CA ALA A 255 41.74 -10.17 6.84
C ALA A 255 41.89 -8.69 7.20
N THR A 256 41.64 -7.80 6.26
CA THR A 256 41.74 -6.35 6.45
C THR A 256 40.35 -5.75 6.65
N MET A 257 40.18 -5.06 7.78
CA MET A 257 38.94 -4.40 8.18
C MET A 257 39.16 -2.89 8.30
N THR A 258 38.31 -2.07 7.66
CA THR A 258 38.43 -0.61 7.75
C THR A 258 37.23 0.06 8.40
N HIS A 259 37.49 1.07 9.23
CA HIS A 259 36.48 1.91 9.88
C HIS A 259 36.80 3.38 9.64
N LYS A 260 35.79 4.15 9.20
CA LYS A 260 35.93 5.60 9.04
C LYS A 260 35.10 6.34 10.11
N PRO A 261 35.75 6.97 11.10
CA PRO A 261 35.08 7.86 12.05
C PRO A 261 34.60 9.16 11.36
N LEU A 262 33.75 9.94 12.05
CA LEU A 262 33.23 11.20 11.48
C LEU A 262 34.30 12.27 11.26
N PHE A 263 35.27 12.35 12.17
CA PHE A 263 36.22 13.47 12.26
C PHE A 263 37.68 13.02 12.32
N GLN A 264 37.95 11.76 12.03
CA GLN A 264 39.29 11.18 12.08
C GLN A 264 39.54 10.40 10.80
N ASP A 265 40.82 10.11 10.55
CA ASP A 265 41.25 9.31 9.41
C ASP A 265 40.75 7.87 9.50
N GLU A 266 40.80 7.17 8.38
CA GLU A 266 40.39 5.78 8.27
C GLU A 266 41.31 4.88 9.10
N GLU A 267 40.70 4.08 9.98
CA GLU A 267 41.35 3.10 10.83
C GLU A 267 41.33 1.74 10.12
N GLU A 268 42.51 1.19 9.84
CA GLU A 268 42.68 -0.13 9.25
C GLU A 268 43.15 -1.13 10.31
N VAL A 269 42.52 -2.30 10.34
CA VAL A 269 42.81 -3.38 11.30
C VAL A 269 43.05 -4.67 10.54
N HIS A 270 44.24 -5.25 10.72
CA HIS A 270 44.57 -6.59 10.25
C HIS A 270 44.15 -7.63 11.28
N VAL A 271 43.17 -8.44 10.91
CA VAL A 271 42.55 -9.47 11.76
C VAL A 271 43.13 -10.83 11.39
N PRO A 272 43.82 -11.53 12.31
CA PRO A 272 44.26 -12.90 12.08
C PRO A 272 43.07 -13.81 11.75
N LEU A 273 43.25 -14.75 10.82
CA LEU A 273 42.16 -15.60 10.32
C LEU A 273 41.45 -16.39 11.43
N GLN A 274 42.15 -16.73 12.52
CA GLN A 274 41.60 -17.45 13.68
C GLN A 274 40.62 -16.60 14.51
N LYS A 275 40.70 -15.27 14.41
CA LYS A 275 39.84 -14.33 15.15
C LYS A 275 38.62 -13.87 14.35
N LEU A 276 38.50 -14.26 13.07
CA LEU A 276 37.34 -13.94 12.23
C LEU A 276 35.99 -14.38 12.82
N PRO A 277 35.85 -15.53 13.50
CA PRO A 277 34.58 -15.93 14.14
C PRO A 277 34.06 -14.95 15.20
N MET A 278 34.91 -14.07 15.72
CA MET A 278 34.53 -13.06 16.72
C MET A 278 33.82 -11.86 16.10
N TRP A 279 33.94 -11.69 14.78
CA TRP A 279 33.35 -10.59 14.03
C TRP A 279 31.93 -10.94 13.58
N LYS A 280 30.97 -10.10 13.98
CA LYS A 280 29.55 -10.32 13.72
C LYS A 280 29.05 -9.36 12.66
N ALA A 281 28.39 -9.89 11.64
CA ALA A 281 27.72 -9.10 10.62
C ALA A 281 26.70 -8.15 11.26
N THR A 282 26.68 -6.89 10.83
CA THR A 282 25.78 -5.87 11.36
C THR A 282 25.02 -5.15 10.26
N LYS A 283 23.81 -4.70 10.58
CA LYS A 283 23.03 -3.78 9.75
C LYS A 283 23.31 -2.31 10.06
N ALA A 284 24.10 -2.04 11.11
CA ALA A 284 24.49 -0.70 11.48
C ALA A 284 25.28 -0.04 10.33
N MET A 285 25.00 1.24 10.09
CA MET A 285 25.70 2.03 9.08
C MET A 285 26.97 2.61 9.69
N MET A 286 28.02 2.71 8.88
CA MET A 286 29.20 3.49 9.25
C MET A 286 28.78 4.96 9.36
N PRO A 287 29.26 5.69 10.38
CA PRO A 287 28.91 7.09 10.53
C PRO A 287 29.43 7.89 9.32
N MET A 288 28.63 8.85 8.85
CA MET A 288 28.93 9.67 7.69
C MET A 288 28.53 11.11 7.97
N LEU A 289 29.40 12.06 7.60
CA LEU A 289 29.08 13.48 7.62
C LEU A 289 28.21 13.82 6.40
N CYS A 290 27.20 14.68 6.62
CA CYS A 290 26.47 15.29 5.52
C CYS A 290 27.43 16.18 4.71
N PRO A 291 27.49 16.06 3.37
CA PRO A 291 28.27 16.97 2.54
C PRO A 291 27.89 18.44 2.81
N GLN A 292 28.89 19.33 2.93
CA GLN A 292 28.66 20.72 3.33
C GLN A 292 27.72 21.47 2.39
N ASP A 293 27.81 21.23 1.08
CA ASP A 293 26.91 21.85 0.10
C ASP A 293 25.45 21.43 0.29
N LEU A 294 25.22 20.13 0.55
CA LEU A 294 23.90 19.60 0.82
C LEU A 294 23.34 20.14 2.16
N ALA A 295 24.19 20.23 3.18
CA ALA A 295 23.81 20.83 4.45
C ALA A 295 23.43 22.31 4.30
N ARG A 296 24.21 23.08 3.54
CA ARG A 296 23.95 24.50 3.27
C ARG A 296 22.63 24.71 2.54
N GLU A 297 22.37 23.92 1.50
CA GLU A 297 21.09 23.98 0.77
C GLU A 297 19.91 23.54 1.66
N GLY A 298 20.08 22.49 2.44
CA GLY A 298 19.05 21.95 3.33
C GLY A 298 18.69 22.86 4.50
N MET A 299 19.64 23.63 5.05
CA MET A 299 19.38 24.55 6.15
C MET A 299 18.53 25.76 5.74
N THR A 300 18.61 26.20 4.48
CA THR A 300 17.78 27.29 3.92
C THR A 300 16.66 26.75 3.02
N ALA A 301 16.16 25.54 3.30
CA ALA A 301 15.36 24.78 2.36
C ALA A 301 14.11 25.53 1.87
N LYS A 302 13.93 25.54 0.55
CA LYS A 302 12.69 25.99 -0.14
C LYS A 302 11.42 25.40 0.46
N LEU A 303 11.51 24.19 1.04
CA LEU A 303 10.41 23.53 1.73
C LEU A 303 9.84 24.37 2.88
N LEU A 304 10.67 25.14 3.60
CA LEU A 304 10.21 26.01 4.68
C LEU A 304 9.42 27.21 4.16
N LEU A 305 9.82 27.78 3.02
CA LEU A 305 9.10 28.87 2.36
C LEU A 305 7.73 28.38 1.86
N GLU A 306 7.69 27.17 1.30
CA GLU A 306 6.45 26.53 0.88
C GLU A 306 5.50 26.26 2.06
N GLU A 307 6.02 25.70 3.16
CA GLU A 307 5.23 25.42 4.36
C GLU A 307 4.68 26.70 5.00
N ARG A 308 5.49 27.77 5.01
CA ARG A 308 5.06 29.10 5.45
C ARG A 308 3.90 29.62 4.59
N ALA A 309 4.04 29.58 3.26
CA ALA A 309 2.98 30.03 2.34
C ALA A 309 1.68 29.23 2.53
N ARG A 310 1.77 27.90 2.72
CA ARG A 310 0.60 27.05 3.04
C ARG A 310 -0.09 27.50 4.32
N SER A 311 0.70 27.76 5.36
CA SER A 311 0.20 28.18 6.68
C SER A 311 -0.47 29.56 6.63
N GLU A 312 0.08 30.49 5.85
CA GLU A 312 -0.52 31.82 5.62
C GLU A 312 -1.89 31.70 4.92
N VAL A 313 -2.01 30.84 3.90
CA VAL A 313 -3.30 30.55 3.23
C VAL A 313 -4.30 29.92 4.19
N GLN A 314 -3.87 28.94 4.99
CA GLN A 314 -4.75 28.30 5.98
C GLN A 314 -5.27 29.35 6.98
N LEU A 315 -4.40 30.22 7.50
CA LEU A 315 -4.80 31.26 8.45
C LEU A 315 -5.77 32.27 7.81
N ALA A 316 -5.52 32.68 6.56
CA ALA A 316 -6.43 33.58 5.83
C ALA A 316 -7.81 32.95 5.62
N LEU A 317 -7.89 31.65 5.31
CA LEU A 317 -9.15 30.91 5.21
C LEU A 317 -9.93 30.90 6.52
N HIS A 318 -9.26 30.65 7.65
CA HIS A 318 -9.89 30.69 8.97
C HIS A 318 -10.43 32.08 9.29
N ARG A 319 -9.62 33.13 9.10
CA ARG A 319 -10.06 34.53 9.32
C ARG A 319 -11.23 34.92 8.43
N ALA A 320 -11.21 34.53 7.15
CA ALA A 320 -12.30 34.80 6.23
C ALA A 320 -13.59 34.07 6.66
N ALA A 321 -13.48 32.82 7.10
CA ALA A 321 -14.62 32.04 7.57
C ALA A 321 -15.21 32.59 8.89
N GLU A 322 -14.38 33.10 9.80
CA GLU A 322 -14.83 33.78 11.02
C GLU A 322 -15.54 35.11 10.71
N LYS A 323 -14.95 35.92 9.82
CA LYS A 323 -15.49 37.22 9.40
C LYS A 323 -16.82 37.10 8.65
N HIS A 324 -16.97 36.05 7.85
CA HIS A 324 -18.17 35.76 7.06
C HIS A 324 -19.00 34.61 7.66
N HIS A 325 -18.90 34.40 8.98
CA HIS A 325 -19.64 33.35 9.66
C HIS A 325 -21.15 33.50 9.45
N VAL A 326 -21.80 32.40 9.09
CA VAL A 326 -23.26 32.31 8.99
C VAL A 326 -23.76 31.35 10.06
N ASP A 327 -24.64 31.84 10.92
CA ASP A 327 -25.12 31.10 12.09
C ASP A 327 -26.20 30.05 11.73
N ALA A 328 -26.42 29.12 12.66
CA ALA A 328 -27.44 28.08 12.58
C ALA A 328 -28.89 28.60 12.71
N GLN A 329 -29.09 29.91 12.93
CA GLN A 329 -30.40 30.54 12.91
C GLN A 329 -30.73 31.16 11.53
N THR A 330 -29.77 31.17 10.63
CA THR A 330 -29.86 31.80 9.31
C THR A 330 -29.89 30.76 8.21
N ILE A 331 -29.11 29.68 8.36
CA ILE A 331 -29.06 28.57 7.40
C ILE A 331 -29.28 27.22 8.09
N ALA A 332 -29.92 26.29 7.37
CA ALA A 332 -30.15 24.92 7.78
C ALA A 332 -29.43 23.95 6.84
N PHE A 333 -28.91 22.87 7.42
CA PHE A 333 -28.36 21.74 6.69
C PHE A 333 -29.44 20.67 6.57
N GLY A 334 -29.81 20.32 5.34
CA GLY A 334 -30.78 19.25 5.06
C GLY A 334 -30.09 17.95 4.71
N GLN A 335 -30.70 16.84 5.09
CA GLN A 335 -30.33 15.49 4.66
C GLN A 335 -31.59 14.83 4.08
N ASN A 336 -31.45 14.17 2.92
CA ASN A 336 -32.55 13.53 2.18
C ASN A 336 -33.73 14.50 1.85
N PRO A 337 -33.53 15.50 0.97
CA PRO A 337 -32.35 15.71 0.14
C PRO A 337 -31.20 16.43 0.86
N GLN A 338 -29.97 16.12 0.47
CA GLN A 338 -28.81 16.80 1.03
C GLN A 338 -28.69 18.21 0.44
N GLY A 339 -28.67 19.24 1.28
CA GLY A 339 -28.55 20.62 0.80
C GLY A 339 -28.38 21.65 1.90
N LEU A 340 -28.31 22.91 1.49
CA LEU A 340 -28.26 24.07 2.36
C LEU A 340 -29.48 24.95 2.07
N PHE A 341 -30.16 25.41 3.12
CA PHE A 341 -31.42 26.15 3.01
C PHE A 341 -31.39 27.41 3.87
N ALA A 342 -32.08 28.46 3.46
CA ALA A 342 -32.31 29.63 4.31
C ALA A 342 -33.40 29.32 5.35
N ILE A 343 -33.15 29.58 6.63
CA ILE A 343 -34.17 29.37 7.70
C ILE A 343 -35.19 30.51 7.74
N LYS A 344 -34.75 31.71 7.35
CA LYS A 344 -35.54 32.95 7.35
C LYS A 344 -35.18 33.76 6.12
N THR A 345 -36.00 34.75 5.76
CA THR A 345 -35.66 35.67 4.67
C THR A 345 -34.35 36.41 4.98
N ILE A 346 -33.35 36.26 4.10
CA ILE A 346 -32.02 36.87 4.23
C ILE A 346 -31.93 38.04 3.26
N ARG A 347 -32.08 39.26 3.78
CA ARG A 347 -32.00 40.49 2.95
C ARG A 347 -30.57 40.98 2.69
N LYS A 348 -29.61 40.53 3.49
CA LYS A 348 -28.20 40.92 3.38
C LYS A 348 -27.43 39.91 2.53
N THR A 349 -26.33 40.35 1.94
CA THR A 349 -25.39 39.45 1.28
C THR A 349 -24.64 38.60 2.32
N ILE A 350 -24.73 37.29 2.19
CA ILE A 350 -23.93 36.29 2.90
C ILE A 350 -22.85 35.76 1.97
N ARG A 351 -21.72 35.38 2.55
CA ARG A 351 -20.61 34.76 1.82
C ARG A 351 -20.26 33.44 2.46
N LEU A 352 -20.36 32.36 1.70
CA LEU A 352 -19.98 31.03 2.14
C LEU A 352 -18.50 30.85 1.79
N VAL A 353 -17.64 30.78 2.80
CA VAL A 353 -16.20 30.56 2.62
C VAL A 353 -15.91 29.05 2.66
N PRO A 354 -15.11 28.50 1.72
CA PRO A 354 -14.75 27.08 1.68
C PRO A 354 -13.70 26.75 2.76
N LEU A 355 -14.08 26.73 4.03
CA LEU A 355 -13.14 26.39 5.10
C LEU A 355 -12.75 24.89 5.07
N GLY A 356 -11.47 24.59 4.85
CA GLY A 356 -11.01 23.21 4.70
C GLY A 356 -9.50 23.04 4.80
N THR A 357 -9.04 21.89 4.31
CA THR A 357 -7.62 21.52 4.18
C THR A 357 -6.99 22.17 2.96
N VAL A 358 -5.84 22.80 3.13
CA VAL A 358 -5.06 23.41 2.04
C VAL A 358 -4.00 22.43 1.53
N ASN A 359 -4.07 22.10 0.25
CA ASN A 359 -3.11 21.21 -0.41
C ASN A 359 -2.47 21.92 -1.60
N LYS A 360 -1.24 21.56 -1.96
CA LYS A 360 -0.60 22.10 -3.17
C LYS A 360 -1.29 21.54 -4.41
N ALA A 361 -1.61 22.40 -5.37
CA ALA A 361 -2.17 21.98 -6.64
C ALA A 361 -1.13 21.20 -7.46
N LYS A 362 -1.57 20.18 -8.20
CA LYS A 362 -0.74 19.49 -9.18
C LYS A 362 -0.56 20.40 -10.41
N SER A 363 0.59 20.33 -11.09
CA SER A 363 0.89 21.19 -12.25
C SER A 363 -0.07 21.03 -13.44
N THR A 364 -0.83 19.94 -13.48
CA THR A 364 -1.84 19.64 -14.51
C THR A 364 -3.28 19.82 -14.01
N ALA A 365 -3.49 20.42 -12.83
CA ALA A 365 -4.84 20.68 -12.35
C ALA A 365 -5.51 21.70 -13.27
N LYS A 366 -6.57 21.27 -13.99
CA LYS A 366 -7.53 22.17 -14.63
C LYS A 366 -7.93 23.23 -13.61
N GLU A 367 -8.03 24.49 -14.00
CA GLU A 367 -8.43 25.60 -13.11
C GLU A 367 -9.72 25.23 -12.38
N THR A 368 -9.60 24.81 -11.13
CA THR A 368 -10.75 24.52 -10.28
C THR A 368 -11.17 25.81 -9.60
N LYS A 369 -12.48 25.98 -9.39
CA LYS A 369 -13.05 27.16 -8.70
C LYS A 369 -12.62 27.30 -7.22
N LEU A 370 -11.80 26.38 -6.71
CA LEU A 370 -11.26 26.34 -5.34
C LEU A 370 -9.73 26.42 -5.34
N LEU A 371 -9.20 27.31 -6.18
CA LEU A 371 -7.76 27.56 -6.33
C LEU A 371 -7.39 28.90 -5.69
N ILE A 372 -6.33 28.92 -4.90
CA ILE A 372 -5.73 30.13 -4.31
C ILE A 372 -4.28 30.23 -4.81
N GLN A 373 -3.89 31.42 -5.28
CA GLN A 373 -2.52 31.73 -5.65
C GLN A 373 -1.84 32.51 -4.52
N HIS A 374 -0.79 31.95 -3.91
CA HIS A 374 -0.03 32.63 -2.85
C HIS A 374 1.39 32.07 -2.72
N GLY A 375 2.37 32.96 -2.48
CA GLY A 375 3.76 32.57 -2.26
C GLY A 375 4.44 31.89 -3.46
N GLY A 376 4.01 32.20 -4.69
CA GLY A 376 4.49 31.56 -5.91
C GLY A 376 3.96 30.12 -6.11
N HIS A 377 2.92 29.74 -5.37
CA HIS A 377 2.30 28.43 -5.43
C HIS A 377 0.78 28.51 -5.61
N SER A 378 0.25 27.50 -6.29
CA SER A 378 -1.17 27.25 -6.43
C SER A 378 -1.63 26.28 -5.35
N TRP A 379 -2.69 26.63 -4.62
CA TRP A 379 -3.24 25.86 -3.51
C TRP A 379 -4.69 25.47 -3.78
N THR A 380 -5.05 24.22 -3.54
CA THR A 380 -6.43 23.74 -3.60
C THR A 380 -7.02 23.54 -2.21
N ILE A 381 -8.33 23.75 -2.11
CA ILE A 381 -9.05 23.62 -0.85
C ILE A 381 -9.91 22.35 -0.88
N GLY A 382 -9.63 21.42 0.02
CA GLY A 382 -10.42 20.21 0.23
C GLY A 382 -11.27 20.29 1.49
N PRO A 383 -12.50 19.75 1.51
CA PRO A 383 -13.37 19.82 2.69
C PRO A 383 -12.76 19.07 3.88
N PHE A 384 -12.95 19.60 5.08
CA PHE A 384 -12.83 18.81 6.31
C PHE A 384 -13.89 17.69 6.34
N ARG A 385 -13.71 16.70 7.22
CA ARG A 385 -14.71 15.65 7.44
C ARG A 385 -16.06 16.27 7.83
N GLN A 386 -17.01 16.22 6.89
CA GLN A 386 -18.36 16.72 7.08
C GLN A 386 -19.22 15.69 7.82
N ASN A 387 -20.16 16.16 8.64
CA ASN A 387 -21.17 15.28 9.24
C ASN A 387 -22.39 15.13 8.33
N ALA A 388 -22.24 14.35 7.26
CA ALA A 388 -23.31 14.14 6.29
C ALA A 388 -24.53 13.38 6.87
N GLN A 389 -24.38 12.73 8.03
CA GLN A 389 -25.41 11.91 8.68
C GLN A 389 -25.90 12.45 10.02
N PHE A 390 -25.46 13.65 10.40
CA PHE A 390 -25.77 14.29 11.69
C PHE A 390 -25.51 13.42 12.93
N GLU A 391 -24.48 12.56 12.88
CA GLU A 391 -24.08 11.69 14.00
C GLU A 391 -23.31 12.50 15.05
N ALA A 392 -23.69 12.40 16.34
CA ALA A 392 -23.17 13.24 17.43
C ALA A 392 -21.88 12.69 18.08
N ASP A 393 -21.37 11.55 17.62
CA ASP A 393 -20.36 10.74 18.30
C ASP A 393 -18.91 11.02 17.87
N SER A 394 -18.69 11.99 16.98
CA SER A 394 -17.34 12.41 16.56
C SER A 394 -17.19 13.93 16.44
N ALA A 395 -15.95 14.43 16.55
CA ALA A 395 -15.67 15.82 16.23
C ALA A 395 -15.92 16.05 14.74
N PHE A 396 -16.95 16.82 14.42
CA PHE A 396 -17.32 17.14 13.05
C PHE A 396 -17.49 18.65 12.85
N CYS A 397 -17.42 19.07 11.59
CA CYS A 397 -17.77 20.41 11.18
C CYS A 397 -18.86 20.36 10.11
N LEU A 398 -19.71 21.38 10.08
CA LEU A 398 -20.64 21.65 9.00
C LEU A 398 -20.20 22.96 8.35
N ILE A 399 -19.63 22.87 7.15
CA ILE A 399 -19.10 24.02 6.44
C ILE A 399 -20.06 24.37 5.29
N PRO A 400 -20.81 25.49 5.38
CA PRO A 400 -21.90 25.81 4.46
C PRO A 400 -21.54 25.73 2.97
N TYR A 401 -20.34 26.20 2.60
CA TYR A 401 -19.87 26.16 1.21
C TYR A 401 -19.97 24.76 0.59
N PHE A 402 -19.59 23.71 1.33
CA PHE A 402 -19.58 22.33 0.82
C PHE A 402 -20.96 21.65 0.85
N TRP A 403 -21.99 22.32 1.39
CA TRP A 403 -23.37 21.86 1.42
C TRP A 403 -24.27 22.58 0.41
N CYS A 404 -23.83 23.74 -0.10
CA CYS A 404 -24.45 24.38 -1.25
C CYS A 404 -24.28 23.47 -2.48
N LYS A 405 -25.36 23.14 -3.18
CA LYS A 405 -25.35 22.16 -4.27
C LYS A 405 -25.28 22.84 -5.64
N PRO A 406 -24.63 22.20 -6.63
CA PRO A 406 -24.71 22.67 -8.00
C PRO A 406 -26.11 22.42 -8.59
N THR A 407 -26.58 23.29 -9.47
CA THR A 407 -27.78 23.10 -10.32
C THR A 407 -27.43 23.44 -11.77
N SER A 408 -28.09 22.78 -12.73
CA SER A 408 -28.06 23.15 -14.16
C SER A 408 -29.12 24.19 -14.51
N GLU A 409 -30.11 24.40 -13.64
CA GLU A 409 -31.23 25.29 -13.89
C GLU A 409 -30.92 26.71 -13.45
N THR A 410 -30.77 27.63 -14.40
CA THR A 410 -30.43 29.03 -14.12
C THR A 410 -31.48 29.76 -13.28
N SER A 411 -32.75 29.33 -13.35
CA SER A 411 -33.86 29.88 -12.56
C SER A 411 -33.79 29.51 -11.08
N GLU A 412 -33.10 28.42 -10.74
CA GLU A 412 -32.97 27.94 -9.35
C GLU A 412 -31.68 28.42 -8.67
N VAL A 413 -30.80 29.11 -9.40
CA VAL A 413 -29.53 29.62 -8.87
C VAL A 413 -29.80 30.73 -7.86
N THR A 414 -29.32 30.52 -6.65
CA THR A 414 -29.46 31.46 -5.52
C THR A 414 -28.11 31.94 -4.99
N MET A 415 -27.02 31.30 -5.40
CA MET A 415 -25.65 31.59 -5.02
C MET A 415 -24.76 31.69 -6.27
N VAL A 416 -23.87 32.67 -6.32
CA VAL A 416 -22.91 32.89 -7.41
C VAL A 416 -21.47 32.80 -6.90
N HIS A 417 -20.55 32.41 -7.78
CA HIS A 417 -19.12 32.42 -7.45
C HIS A 417 -18.63 33.86 -7.30
N SER A 418 -17.90 34.11 -6.22
CA SER A 418 -17.29 35.39 -5.91
C SER A 418 -15.95 35.18 -5.22
N THR A 419 -15.31 36.26 -4.78
CA THR A 419 -14.05 36.21 -4.04
C THR A 419 -14.07 37.15 -2.84
N VAL A 420 -13.35 36.77 -1.79
CA VAL A 420 -13.04 37.63 -0.65
C VAL A 420 -11.54 37.77 -0.52
N VAL A 421 -11.08 38.97 -0.17
CA VAL A 421 -9.66 39.22 0.10
C VAL A 421 -9.46 39.27 1.61
N GLU A 422 -8.60 38.40 2.13
CA GLU A 422 -8.26 38.35 3.55
C GLU A 422 -6.75 38.22 3.70
N SER A 423 -6.14 39.12 4.50
CA SER A 423 -4.67 39.18 4.66
C SER A 423 -3.89 39.28 3.32
N GLY A 424 -4.47 39.93 2.30
CA GLY A 424 -3.88 40.06 0.97
C GLY A 424 -4.02 38.83 0.06
N ILE A 425 -4.72 37.78 0.52
CA ILE A 425 -4.94 36.54 -0.21
C ILE A 425 -6.38 36.54 -0.75
N THR A 426 -6.53 36.33 -2.06
CA THR A 426 -7.83 36.18 -2.72
C THR A 426 -8.35 34.76 -2.53
N ILE A 427 -9.49 34.63 -1.85
CA ILE A 427 -10.14 33.37 -1.51
C ILE A 427 -11.44 33.25 -2.32
N PRO A 428 -11.64 32.15 -3.07
CA PRO A 428 -12.92 31.91 -3.76
C PRO A 428 -14.02 31.61 -2.75
N CYS A 429 -15.23 32.11 -2.99
CA CYS A 429 -16.41 31.90 -2.15
C CYS A 429 -17.70 31.84 -2.97
N LEU A 430 -18.82 31.59 -2.30
CA LEU A 430 -20.16 31.74 -2.87
C LEU A 430 -20.88 32.91 -2.19
N GLU A 431 -21.57 33.76 -2.94
CA GLU A 431 -22.40 34.84 -2.40
C GLU A 431 -23.79 34.88 -3.04
N ASN A 432 -24.79 35.34 -2.30
CA ASN A 432 -26.14 35.51 -2.86
C ASN A 432 -26.22 36.87 -3.59
N PRO A 433 -26.60 36.90 -4.88
CA PRO A 433 -26.72 38.15 -5.63
C PRO A 433 -27.99 38.94 -5.27
N ALA A 434 -29.01 38.25 -4.73
CA ALA A 434 -30.30 38.82 -4.34
C ALA A 434 -30.71 38.32 -2.94
N PRO A 435 -31.69 38.98 -2.28
CA PRO A 435 -32.29 38.46 -1.05
C PRO A 435 -32.76 37.02 -1.21
N LEU A 436 -32.53 36.20 -0.18
CA LEU A 436 -33.00 34.81 -0.12
C LEU A 436 -34.31 34.74 0.65
N GLU A 437 -35.28 34.01 0.13
CA GLU A 437 -36.55 33.79 0.82
C GLU A 437 -36.44 32.69 1.88
N GLN A 438 -37.39 32.69 2.81
CA GLN A 438 -37.46 31.64 3.83
C GLN A 438 -37.64 30.26 3.18
N HIS A 439 -36.87 29.28 3.66
CA HIS A 439 -36.80 27.88 3.20
C HIS A 439 -36.26 27.70 1.77
N GLN A 440 -35.75 28.75 1.14
CA GLN A 440 -35.18 28.67 -0.20
C GLN A 440 -33.88 27.85 -0.19
N PRO A 441 -33.67 26.92 -1.14
CA PRO A 441 -32.41 26.20 -1.29
C PRO A 441 -31.30 27.11 -1.80
N LEU A 442 -30.09 26.91 -1.26
CA LEU A 442 -28.87 27.60 -1.68
C LEU A 442 -28.16 26.73 -2.74
N LEU A 443 -28.24 27.17 -3.99
CA LEU A 443 -27.77 26.46 -5.17
C LEU A 443 -26.89 27.38 -6.03
N PHE A 444 -25.84 26.82 -6.62
CA PHE A 444 -24.98 27.55 -7.55
C PHE A 444 -24.95 26.87 -8.91
N LEU A 445 -24.68 27.63 -9.97
CA LEU A 445 -24.64 27.06 -11.33
C LEU A 445 -23.47 26.08 -11.47
N ALA A 446 -23.78 24.84 -11.86
CA ALA A 446 -22.78 23.87 -12.28
C ALA A 446 -21.94 24.50 -13.40
N ALA A 447 -20.61 24.42 -13.31
CA ALA A 447 -19.82 24.71 -14.51
C ALA A 447 -20.26 23.68 -15.57
N HIS A 448 -20.55 24.11 -16.81
CA HIS A 448 -20.65 23.20 -17.94
C HIS A 448 -19.28 22.51 -18.10
N ALA A 449 -19.06 21.45 -17.32
CA ALA A 449 -18.17 20.39 -17.68
C ALA A 449 -18.92 19.60 -18.73
N GLU A 450 -18.35 19.48 -19.92
CA GLU A 450 -18.81 18.55 -20.95
C GLU A 450 -19.20 17.21 -20.30
N ALA A 451 -20.49 16.88 -20.46
CA ALA A 451 -21.20 15.64 -20.23
C ALA A 451 -20.59 14.62 -19.24
N SER A 452 -21.27 14.47 -18.11
CA SER A 452 -21.63 13.12 -17.64
C SER A 452 -23.09 13.15 -17.20
N GLU A 453 -23.99 12.96 -18.17
CA GLU A 453 -25.38 12.62 -17.91
C GLU A 453 -25.45 11.25 -17.23
N ALA A 454 -26.11 11.22 -16.07
CA ALA A 454 -26.89 10.07 -15.63
C ALA A 454 -28.14 10.68 -15.00
N ASP A 455 -29.06 11.06 -15.88
CA ASP A 455 -30.40 11.48 -15.54
C ASP A 455 -31.22 10.29 -15.00
N HIS A 456 -32.06 10.58 -14.02
CA HIS A 456 -32.87 9.64 -13.29
C HIS A 456 -34.21 9.44 -14.00
N GLY A 457 -34.48 8.22 -14.47
CA GLY A 457 -35.84 7.78 -14.80
C GLY A 457 -36.41 6.93 -13.67
N GLU A 458 -37.43 7.44 -12.98
CA GLU A 458 -38.38 6.67 -12.15
C GLU A 458 -39.64 6.32 -12.97
N PRO A 459 -40.38 5.23 -12.63
CA PRO A 459 -41.46 5.35 -11.64
C PRO A 459 -41.53 4.21 -10.59
N GLU A 460 -41.96 4.62 -9.39
CA GLU A 460 -42.39 3.92 -8.14
C GLU A 460 -43.39 2.72 -8.26
N PRO A 461 -43.89 2.06 -7.17
CA PRO A 461 -43.30 1.69 -5.85
C PRO A 461 -43.68 0.22 -5.42
N SER A 462 -42.98 -0.38 -4.43
CA SER A 462 -43.60 -1.09 -3.27
C SER A 462 -42.59 -1.82 -2.37
N GLU A 463 -42.71 -1.50 -1.08
CA GLU A 463 -42.38 -2.27 0.13
C GLU A 463 -40.92 -2.62 0.48
N ALA A 464 -40.35 -1.72 1.31
CA ALA A 464 -39.29 -1.94 2.29
C ALA A 464 -39.75 -2.90 3.41
N GLU A 465 -38.91 -3.67 4.13
CA GLU A 465 -37.87 -3.31 5.12
C GLU A 465 -37.25 -4.62 5.73
N PRO A 466 -36.26 -4.63 6.65
CA PRO A 466 -35.09 -3.76 6.82
C PRO A 466 -33.77 -4.56 7.05
N LYS A 467 -32.62 -3.99 6.68
CA LYS A 467 -31.29 -4.48 7.08
C LYS A 467 -30.86 -3.91 8.43
N ALA A 468 -30.53 -4.82 9.34
CA ALA A 468 -30.01 -4.59 10.67
C ALA A 468 -28.72 -3.74 10.71
N LYS A 469 -28.73 -2.65 11.48
CA LYS A 469 -27.56 -2.13 12.21
C LYS A 469 -27.60 -2.70 13.63
N ALA A 470 -26.79 -3.72 13.92
CA ALA A 470 -26.44 -4.07 15.29
C ALA A 470 -25.10 -4.81 15.34
N LYS A 471 -24.01 -4.09 15.64
CA LYS A 471 -22.90 -4.54 16.51
C LYS A 471 -21.79 -3.47 16.59
N ALA A 472 -21.88 -2.62 17.62
CA ALA A 472 -20.73 -2.09 18.34
C ALA A 472 -21.16 -1.46 19.69
N LYS A 473 -21.76 -2.26 20.58
CA LYS A 473 -21.82 -1.97 22.03
C LYS A 473 -21.58 -3.25 22.81
N ALA A 474 -20.30 -3.60 23.01
CA ALA A 474 -19.88 -4.61 23.99
C ALA A 474 -18.37 -4.52 24.26
N LYS A 475 -17.91 -3.41 24.85
CA LYS A 475 -16.66 -3.39 25.64
C LYS A 475 -16.63 -2.21 26.62
N ALA A 476 -17.64 -2.17 27.49
CA ALA A 476 -17.64 -1.32 28.70
C ALA A 476 -18.71 -1.82 29.69
N LYS A 477 -18.58 -3.07 30.19
CA LYS A 477 -19.26 -3.53 31.40
C LYS A 477 -18.60 -4.82 31.91
N ALA A 478 -17.47 -4.68 32.60
CA ALA A 478 -16.85 -5.73 33.40
C ALA A 478 -15.97 -5.10 34.47
N LYS A 479 -16.59 -4.31 35.36
CA LYS A 479 -16.10 -3.98 36.69
C LYS A 479 -17.34 -3.56 37.49
N GLU A 480 -17.49 -4.09 38.70
CA GLU A 480 -18.64 -4.03 39.63
C GLU A 480 -19.76 -5.05 39.42
N GLN A 481 -19.53 -6.26 39.94
CA GLN A 481 -20.45 -6.93 40.87
C GLN A 481 -19.71 -8.15 41.45
N SER A 482 -18.94 -7.90 42.52
CA SER A 482 -18.53 -8.94 43.46
C SER A 482 -18.54 -8.33 44.86
N GLU A 483 -19.71 -8.27 45.47
CA GLU A 483 -19.83 -8.24 46.93
C GLU A 483 -20.90 -9.24 47.39
N PRO A 484 -20.71 -9.84 48.59
CA PRO A 484 -21.23 -11.16 48.92
C PRO A 484 -22.56 -11.10 49.67
N PRO A 485 -23.38 -12.18 49.66
CA PRO A 485 -24.45 -12.31 50.63
C PRO A 485 -23.89 -12.88 51.94
N SER A 486 -23.82 -12.03 52.95
CA SER A 486 -23.84 -12.41 54.36
C SER A 486 -25.22 -12.94 54.74
N LYS A 487 -25.28 -14.12 55.39
CA LYS A 487 -26.08 -14.37 56.61
C LYS A 487 -25.77 -15.72 57.25
N ARG A 488 -25.14 -15.63 58.43
CA ARG A 488 -25.33 -16.39 59.69
C ARG A 488 -26.10 -17.72 59.63
N ALA A 489 -25.54 -18.79 60.21
CA ALA A 489 -25.83 -19.21 61.60
C ALA A 489 -25.40 -20.67 61.88
N LYS A 490 -24.84 -20.89 63.08
CA LYS A 490 -24.81 -22.13 63.91
C LYS A 490 -24.03 -23.31 63.29
N LYS A 491 -23.00 -23.86 63.92
CA LYS A 491 -22.90 -24.35 65.29
C LYS A 491 -21.44 -24.49 65.67
#